data_AF-A0A939UQW7-F1
#
_entry.id   AF-A0A939UQW7-F1
#
_cell.length_a   1.000
_cell.length_b   1.000
_cell.length_c   1.000
_cell.angle_alpha   90.00
_cell.angle_beta   90.00
_cell.angle_gamma   90.00
#
_symmetry.space_group_name_H-M   'P 1'
#
loop_
_entity.id
_entity.type
_entity.pdbx_description
1 polymer ?
#
loop_
_entity_poly.entity_id
_entity_poly.type
_entity_poly.pdbx_seq_one_letter_code
_entity_poly.pdbx_strand_id
1 'polypeptide(L)' 'MKEINVGVIGFGTVGAGAVKLLSDNAGDIRRRAGGEIRIKRIADLDTATDRGIGFDLSDILTADAYELINDPDIQIIVET' A
#
# COMPACT_ATOMS: atom_id res chain seq x y z
N MET A 1 -5.21 -19.51 -1.69
CA MET A 1 -3.97 -18.96 -1.11
C MET A 1 -4.35 -17.81 -0.19
N LYS A 2 -3.59 -17.56 0.88
CA LYS A 2 -3.91 -16.51 1.86
C LYS A 2 -3.59 -15.14 1.24
N GLU A 3 -4.58 -14.24 1.21
CA GLU A 3 -4.42 -12.83 0.84
C GLU A 3 -4.19 -12.01 2.12
N ILE A 4 -3.24 -11.09 2.08
CA ILE A 4 -2.89 -10.17 3.17
C ILE A 4 -3.03 -8.76 2.61
N ASN A 5 -4.06 -8.04 3.06
CA ASN A 5 -4.24 -6.64 2.77
C ASN A 5 -3.38 -5.79 3.70
N VAL A 6 -2.69 -4.85 3.08
CA VAL A 6 -1.79 -3.92 3.74
C VAL A 6 -2.28 -2.50 3.50
N GLY A 7 -2.32 -1.71 4.57
CA GLY A 7 -2.46 -0.27 4.54
C GLY A 7 -1.09 0.39 4.66
N VAL A 8 -0.87 1.49 3.94
CA VAL A 8 0.36 2.29 4.04
C VAL A 8 0.00 3.69 4.53
N ILE A 9 0.61 4.15 5.62
CA ILE A 9 0.50 5.52 6.12
C ILE A 9 1.84 6.20 5.86
N GLY A 10 1.81 7.26 5.06
CA GLY A 10 2.99 7.90 4.50
C GLY A 10 3.24 7.46 3.06
N PHE A 11 3.14 8.40 2.13
CA PHE A 11 3.36 8.20 0.69
C PHE A 11 4.39 9.19 0.13
N GLY A 12 5.41 9.46 0.95
CA GLY A 12 6.63 10.14 0.55
C GLY A 12 7.59 9.25 -0.25
N THR A 13 8.88 9.57 -0.22
CA THR A 13 9.91 8.79 -0.93
C THR A 13 9.95 7.32 -0.51
N VAL A 14 9.86 7.04 0.80
CA VAL A 14 9.93 5.67 1.34
C VAL A 14 8.65 4.90 1.05
N GLY A 15 7.49 5.45 1.39
CA GLY A 15 6.19 4.84 1.13
C GLY A 15 5.96 4.51 -0.34
N ALA A 16 6.22 5.46 -1.25
CA ALA A 16 6.11 5.23 -2.68
C ALA A 16 7.10 4.18 -3.19
N GLY A 17 8.35 4.22 -2.71
CA GLY A 17 9.36 3.20 -3.02
C GLY A 17 8.94 1.79 -2.58
N ALA A 18 8.36 1.66 -1.38
CA ALA A 18 7.85 0.41 -0.86
C ALA A 18 6.67 -0.12 -1.70
N VAL A 19 5.67 0.73 -1.99
CA VAL A 19 4.52 0.38 -2.85
C VAL A 19 4.99 -0.08 -4.22
N LYS A 20 5.94 0.64 -4.84
CA LYS A 20 6.52 0.27 -6.13
C LYS A 20 7.20 -1.10 -6.08
N LEU A 21 8.07 -1.33 -5.10
CA LEU A 21 8.79 -2.60 -4.96
C LEU A 21 7.86 -3.77 -4.72
N LEU A 22 6.79 -3.58 -3.93
CA LEU A 22 5.77 -4.59 -3.69
C LEU A 22 5.04 -4.97 -4.98
N SER A 23 4.69 -3.98 -5.81
CA SER A 23 4.03 -4.21 -7.10
C SER A 23 4.97 -4.87 -8.12
N ASP A 24 6.15 -4.30 -8.33
CA ASP A 24 7.13 -4.77 -9.32
C ASP A 24 7.63 -6.20 -9.02
N ASN A 25 7.65 -6.61 -7.75
CA ASN A 25 8.17 -7.91 -7.31
C ASN A 25 7.08 -8.85 -6.77
N ALA A 26 5.80 -8.61 -7.08
CA ALA A 26 4.67 -9.32 -6.49
C ALA A 26 4.80 -10.85 -6.58
N GLY A 27 5.29 -11.39 -7.70
CA GLY A 27 5.49 -12.83 -7.89
C GLY A 27 6.55 -13.43 -6.97
N ASP A 28 7.69 -12.76 -6.82
CA ASP A 28 8.78 -13.21 -5.94
C ASP A 28 8.41 -13.07 -4.47
N ILE A 29 7.74 -11.98 -4.11
CA ILE A 29 7.23 -11.74 -2.76
C ILE A 29 6.19 -12.81 -2.41
N ARG A 30 5.24 -13.09 -3.31
CA ARG A 30 4.23 -14.13 -3.13
C ARG A 30 4.87 -15.51 -2.87
N ARG A 31 5.92 -15.84 -3.62
CA ARG A 31 6.67 -17.09 -3.45
C ARG A 31 7.34 -17.19 -2.07
N ARG A 32 7.92 -16.08 -1.58
CA ARG A 32 8.64 -16.03 -0.29
C ARG A 32 7.69 -15.95 0.92
N ALA A 33 6.64 -15.14 0.80
CA ALA A 33 5.68 -14.89 1.88
C ALA A 33 4.64 -16.03 2.01
N GLY A 34 4.48 -16.88 0.99
CA GLY A 34 3.47 -17.95 0.98
C GLY A 34 2.03 -17.45 0.82
N GLY A 35 1.84 -16.18 0.45
CA GLY A 35 0.57 -15.50 0.31
C GLY A 35 0.67 -14.27 -0.58
N GLU A 36 -0.46 -13.75 -1.02
CA GLU A 36 -0.52 -12.55 -1.86
C GLU A 36 -0.59 -11.31 -0.98
N ILE A 37 0.31 -10.35 -1.21
CA ILE A 37 0.31 -9.06 -0.52
C ILE A 37 -0.40 -8.06 -1.42
N ARG A 38 -1.47 -7.45 -0.91
CA ARG A 38 -2.26 -6.47 -1.63
C ARG A 38 -2.25 -5.15 -0.89
N ILE A 39 -1.86 -4.07 -1.58
CA ILE A 39 -2.06 -2.73 -1.05
C ILE A 39 -3.55 -2.42 -1.16
N LYS A 40 -4.25 -2.34 -0.02
CA LYS A 40 -5.69 -2.04 0.00
C LYS A 40 -5.93 -0.53 -0.02
N ARG A 41 -5.12 0.23 0.71
CA ARG A 41 -5.29 1.67 0.89
C ARG A 41 -3.98 2.33 1.31
N ILE A 42 -3.80 3.59 0.91
CA ILE A 42 -2.64 4.43 1.20
C ILE A 42 -3.16 5.75 1.77
N ALA A 43 -2.65 6.18 2.92
CA ALA A 43 -2.93 7.48 3.50
C ALA A 43 -1.71 8.40 3.41
N ASP A 44 -1.91 9.60 2.87
CA ASP A 44 -0.94 10.69 2.91
C ASP A 44 -1.68 12.03 2.86
N LEU A 45 -1.14 13.05 3.52
CA LEU A 45 -1.75 14.39 3.51
C LEU A 45 -1.75 15.00 2.09
N ASP A 46 -0.80 14.62 1.25
CA ASP A 46 -0.68 15.02 -0.14
C ASP A 46 -0.99 13.85 -1.08
N THR A 47 -2.25 13.80 -1.53
CA THR A 47 -2.76 12.83 -2.49
C THR A 47 -2.65 13.29 -3.95
N ALA A 48 -2.11 14.48 -4.20
CA ALA A 48 -2.08 15.10 -5.53
C ALA A 48 -0.70 15.00 -6.20
N THR A 49 0.38 15.01 -5.41
CA THR A 49 1.74 14.92 -5.95
C THR A 49 2.00 13.56 -6.60
N ASP A 50 2.40 13.58 -7.87
CA ASP A 50 2.87 12.38 -8.56
C ASP A 50 4.15 11.83 -7.92
N ARG A 51 4.10 10.58 -7.46
CA ARG A 51 5.22 9.87 -6.82
C ARG A 51 5.95 8.91 -7.78
N GLY A 52 5.65 8.98 -9.08
CA GLY A 52 6.30 8.15 -10.10
C GLY A 52 5.87 6.69 -10.07
N ILE A 53 4.63 6.42 -9.63
CA ILE A 53 4.01 5.10 -9.67
C ILE A 53 3.33 4.91 -11.02
N GLY A 54 3.70 3.85 -11.74
CA GLY A 54 3.25 3.60 -13.11
C GLY A 54 1.84 2.99 -13.23
N PHE A 55 1.05 2.99 -12.16
CA PHE A 55 -0.30 2.46 -12.12
C PHE A 55 -1.22 3.38 -11.32
N ASP A 56 -2.51 3.35 -11.64
CA ASP A 56 -3.50 4.23 -11.01
C ASP A 56 -3.70 3.82 -9.54
N LEU A 57 -3.58 4.83 -8.67
CA LEU A 57 -3.74 4.74 -7.22
C LEU A 57 -4.92 5.56 -6.70
N SER A 58 -5.64 6.24 -7.60
CA SER A 58 -6.66 7.24 -7.23
C SER A 58 -7.76 6.65 -6.36
N ASP A 59 -8.13 5.39 -6.57
CA ASP A 59 -9.16 4.69 -5.81
C ASP A 59 -8.72 4.22 -4.43
N ILE A 60 -7.41 4.23 -4.14
CA ILE A 60 -6.85 3.70 -2.89
C ILE A 60 -6.10 4.75 -2.07
N LEU A 61 -5.94 5.98 -2.58
CA LEU A 61 -5.37 7.11 -1.85
C LEU A 61 -6.44 7.82 -1.01
N THR A 62 -6.10 8.16 0.23
CA THR A 62 -6.92 9.01 1.10
C THR A 62 -6.05 9.97 1.89
N ALA A 63 -6.62 11.08 2.33
CA ALA A 63 -5.99 12.00 3.28
C ALA A 63 -6.28 11.64 4.75
N ASP A 64 -7.10 10.62 5.00
CA ASP A 64 -7.48 10.18 6.35
C ASP A 64 -6.79 8.84 6.69
N ALA A 65 -5.91 8.84 7.69
CA ALA A 65 -5.29 7.60 8.16
C ALA A 65 -6.26 6.69 8.94
N TYR A 66 -7.31 7.24 9.56
CA TYR A 66 -8.29 6.46 10.30
C TYR A 66 -9.13 5.56 9.40
N GLU A 67 -9.27 5.93 8.13
CA GLU A 67 -9.84 5.11 7.09
C GLU A 67 -9.06 3.80 6.84
N LEU A 68 -7.79 3.72 7.25
CA LEU A 68 -6.99 2.48 7.21
C LEU A 68 -7.03 1.77 8.57
N ILE A 69 -6.87 2.54 9.66
CA ILE A 69 -6.80 2.00 11.03
C ILE A 69 -8.10 1.28 11.41
N ASN A 70 -9.24 1.80 10.96
CA ASN A 70 -10.55 1.25 11.28
C ASN A 70 -11.06 0.24 10.22
N ASP A 71 -10.30 -0.02 9.16
CA ASP A 71 -10.70 -0.98 8.12
C ASP A 71 -10.42 -2.42 8.60
N PRO A 72 -11.46 -3.22 8.88
CA PRO A 72 -11.29 -4.57 9.44
C PRO A 72 -10.65 -5.55 8.46
N ASP A 73 -10.62 -5.24 7.15
CA ASP A 73 -9.96 -6.11 6.19
C ASP A 73 -8.48 -5.80 6.05
N ILE A 74 -7.95 -4.71 6.63
CA ILE A 74 -6.52 -4.41 6.65
C ILE A 74 -5.88 -5.16 7.82
N GLN A 75 -5.01 -6.12 7.51
CA GLN A 75 -4.33 -6.92 8.54
C GLN A 75 -3.02 -6.32 9.02
N ILE A 76 -2.37 -5.49 8.20
CA ILE A 76 -1.06 -4.89 8.49
C ILE A 76 -1.09 -3.43 8.06
N ILE A 77 -0.58 -2.55 8.93
CA ILE A 77 -0.30 -1.16 8.61
C ILE A 77 1.21 -0.97 8.59
N VAL A 78 1.71 -0.34 7.53
CA VAL A 78 3.09 0.12 7.42
C VAL A 78 3.09 1.64 7.57
N GLU A 79 3.82 2.16 8.54
CA GLU A 79 4.00 3.59 8.77
C GLU A 79 5.43 3.99 8.36
N THR A 80 5.56 5.08 7.59
CA THR A 80 6.84 5.52 6.99
C THR A 80 7.07 7.01 7.07
#